data_AF-A0A537CJI4-F1
#
_entry.id   AF-A0A537CJI4-F1
#
_cell.length_a   1.000
_cell.length_b   1.000
_cell.length_c   1.000
_cell.angle_alpha   90.00
_cell.angle_beta   90.00
_cell.angle_gamma   90.00
#
_symmetry.space_group_name_H-M   'P 1'
#
loop_
_entity.id
_entity.type
_entity.pdbx_description
1 polymer ?
#
loop_
_entity_poly.entity_id
_entity_poly.type
_entity_poly.pdbx_seq_one_letter_code
_entity_poly.pdbx_strand_id
1 'polypeptide(L)'
;NVGFLISLAAIGAGYIFLNRSFLGFQMRVAGLADAAARYAGFNAHRMIWLGLLLGGATAGIAGMGEVAGPIGQLLPSVSPGYGFAAIIVAFVGRLHPIGILLASLLMSLLYLGGEAAQMGLQLPSAMTGLFQGMLLFFLLGSDVFINYRVRVVRPPKVQVQLAQATA
;
A
#
# COMPACT_ATOMS: atom_id res chain seq x y z
N ASN A 1 -20.82 -12.19 7.43
CA ASN A 1 -20.46 -12.65 6.07
C ASN A 1 -19.28 -13.60 6.10
N VAL A 2 -19.33 -14.67 5.31
CA VAL A 2 -18.23 -15.65 5.15
C VAL A 2 -16.93 -14.96 4.69
N GLY A 3 -17.04 -13.90 3.89
CA GLY A 3 -15.90 -13.07 3.49
C GLY A 3 -15.09 -12.49 4.66
N PHE A 4 -15.73 -12.16 5.79
CA PHE A 4 -15.01 -11.69 6.98
C PHE A 4 -14.13 -12.80 7.58
N LEU A 5 -14.65 -14.03 7.68
CA LEU A 5 -13.89 -15.19 8.17
C LEU A 5 -12.72 -15.52 7.23
N ILE A 6 -12.96 -15.47 5.93
CA ILE A 6 -11.91 -15.67 4.91
C ILE A 6 -10.83 -14.59 5.05
N SER A 7 -11.22 -13.32 5.25
CA SER A 7 -10.26 -12.23 5.42
C SER A 7 -9.40 -12.39 6.69
N LEU A 8 -10.00 -12.84 7.80
CA LEU A 8 -9.27 -13.11 9.03
C LEU A 8 -8.27 -14.26 8.85
N ALA A 9 -8.71 -15.34 8.19
CA ALA A 9 -7.85 -16.47 7.87
C ALA A 9 -6.70 -16.08 6.94
N ALA A 10 -6.96 -15.24 5.93
CA ALA A 10 -5.95 -14.73 5.01
C ALA A 10 -4.91 -13.84 5.71
N ILE A 11 -5.33 -12.99 6.65
CA ILE A 11 -4.41 -12.17 7.46
C ILE A 11 -3.55 -13.06 8.36
N GLY A 12 -4.13 -14.08 9.00
CA GLY A 12 -3.41 -15.05 9.81
C GLY A 12 -2.39 -15.85 9.00
N ALA A 13 -2.80 -16.35 7.83
CA ALA A 13 -1.93 -17.06 6.88
C ALA A 13 -0.80 -16.14 6.38
N GLY A 14 -1.11 -14.90 6.03
CA GLY A 14 -0.13 -13.89 5.61
C GLY A 14 0.89 -13.57 6.72
N TYR A 15 0.44 -13.45 7.97
CA TYR A 15 1.32 -13.23 9.12
C TYR A 15 2.28 -14.40 9.34
N ILE A 16 1.79 -15.63 9.31
CA ILE A 16 2.63 -16.84 9.44
C ILE A 16 3.58 -16.94 8.25
N PHE A 17 3.11 -16.71 7.03
CA PHE A 17 3.93 -16.78 5.83
C PHE A 17 5.06 -15.73 5.85
N LEU A 18 4.78 -14.48 6.22
CA LEU A 18 5.82 -13.44 6.28
C LEU A 18 6.81 -13.62 7.43
N ASN A 19 6.35 -14.04 8.62
CA ASN A 19 7.18 -14.04 9.83
C ASN A 19 7.80 -15.40 10.18
N ARG A 20 7.22 -16.51 9.70
CA ARG A 20 7.68 -17.88 10.03
C ARG A 20 8.17 -18.68 8.82
N SER A 21 7.90 -18.25 7.58
CA SER A 21 8.33 -19.00 6.38
C SER A 21 9.68 -18.55 5.84
N PHE A 22 10.49 -19.51 5.40
CA PHE A 22 11.74 -19.27 4.70
C PHE A 22 11.53 -18.52 3.36
N LEU A 23 10.41 -18.80 2.66
CA LEU A 23 10.04 -18.08 1.45
C LEU A 23 9.74 -16.60 1.71
N GLY A 24 9.08 -16.29 2.84
CA GLY A 24 8.83 -14.91 3.25
C GLY A 24 10.12 -14.14 3.56
N PHE A 25 11.10 -14.81 4.17
CA PHE A 25 12.43 -14.24 4.39
C PHE A 25 13.15 -13.96 3.06
N GLN A 26 13.15 -14.92 2.12
CA GLN A 26 13.73 -14.74 0.80
C GLN A 26 13.11 -13.55 0.04
N MET A 27 11.77 -13.39 0.10
CA MET A 27 11.09 -12.25 -0.50
C MET A 27 11.52 -10.92 0.13
N ARG A 28 11.65 -10.84 1.45
CA ARG A 28 12.09 -9.61 2.14
C ARG A 28 13.52 -9.24 1.76
N VAL A 29 14.43 -10.21 1.71
CA VAL A 29 15.82 -9.97 1.31
C VAL A 29 15.90 -9.54 -0.16
N ALA A 30 15.16 -10.21 -1.05
CA ALA A 30 15.07 -9.86 -2.46
C ALA A 30 14.47 -8.47 -2.69
N GLY A 31 13.52 -8.04 -1.85
CA GLY A 31 12.92 -6.71 -1.92
C GLY A 31 13.82 -5.58 -1.41
N LEU A 32 14.77 -5.85 -0.52
CA LEU A 32 15.71 -4.85 0.00
C LEU A 32 16.87 -4.59 -0.96
N ALA A 33 17.46 -5.65 -1.52
CA ALA A 33 18.53 -5.53 -2.51
C ALA A 33 18.68 -6.81 -3.33
N ASP A 34 18.55 -6.69 -4.66
CA ASP A 34 18.78 -7.81 -5.59
C ASP A 34 20.20 -8.37 -5.45
N ALA A 35 21.19 -7.49 -5.26
CA ALA A 35 22.57 -7.90 -5.02
C ALA A 35 22.69 -8.79 -3.78
N ALA A 36 22.05 -8.43 -2.65
CA ALA A 36 22.09 -9.22 -1.42
C ALA A 36 21.41 -10.59 -1.60
N ALA A 37 20.31 -10.66 -2.35
CA ALA A 37 19.66 -11.92 -2.66
C ALA A 37 20.54 -12.83 -3.54
N ARG A 38 21.25 -12.27 -4.53
CA ARG A 38 22.19 -13.01 -5.37
C ARG A 38 23.40 -13.51 -4.57
N TYR A 39 23.92 -12.71 -3.64
CA TYR A 39 24.97 -13.15 -2.71
C TYR A 39 24.51 -14.28 -1.78
N ALA A 40 23.24 -14.29 -1.37
CA ALA A 40 22.66 -15.37 -0.58
C ALA A 40 22.22 -16.61 -1.40
N GLY A 41 22.44 -16.60 -2.72
CA GLY A 41 22.08 -17.71 -3.62
C GLY A 41 20.60 -17.82 -3.96
N PHE A 42 19.80 -16.77 -3.71
CA PHE A 42 18.37 -16.76 -4.00
C PHE A 42 18.09 -16.26 -5.42
N ASN A 43 17.12 -16.89 -6.09
CA ASN A 43 16.68 -16.45 -7.41
C ASN A 43 15.57 -15.39 -7.26
N ALA A 44 15.94 -14.11 -7.38
CA ALA A 44 15.03 -12.97 -7.24
C ALA A 44 13.85 -13.03 -8.22
N HIS A 45 14.06 -13.49 -9.46
CA HIS A 45 12.98 -13.63 -10.45
C HIS A 45 11.88 -14.58 -9.96
N ARG A 46 12.24 -15.70 -9.32
CA ARG A 46 11.24 -16.63 -8.77
C ARG A 46 10.44 -16.00 -7.64
N MET A 47 11.09 -15.20 -6.79
CA MET A 47 10.41 -14.51 -5.69
C MET A 47 9.39 -13.48 -6.19
N ILE A 48 9.72 -12.75 -7.25
CA ILE A 48 8.80 -11.80 -7.91
C ILE A 48 7.56 -12.53 -8.43
N TRP A 49 7.75 -13.63 -9.18
CA TRP A 49 6.64 -14.44 -9.68
C TRP A 49 5.77 -15.01 -8.57
N LEU A 50 6.40 -15.50 -7.50
CA LEU A 50 5.68 -16.06 -6.35
C LEU A 50 4.86 -14.98 -5.64
N GLY A 51 5.41 -13.78 -5.47
CA GLY A 51 4.68 -12.63 -4.92
C GLY A 51 3.50 -12.23 -5.79
N LEU A 52 3.67 -12.19 -7.11
CA LEU A 52 2.60 -11.84 -8.06
C LEU A 52 1.48 -12.89 -8.06
N LEU A 53 1.83 -14.18 -8.05
CA LEU A 53 0.85 -15.27 -8.01
C LEU A 53 0.08 -15.29 -6.69
N LEU A 54 0.76 -15.12 -5.56
CA LEU A 54 0.10 -15.06 -4.25
C LEU A 54 -0.81 -13.83 -4.14
N GLY A 55 -0.34 -12.65 -4.54
CA GLY A 55 -1.13 -11.42 -4.52
C GLY A 55 -2.35 -11.49 -5.45
N GLY A 56 -2.17 -12.05 -6.65
CA GLY A 56 -3.28 -12.29 -7.58
C GLY A 56 -4.31 -13.29 -7.02
N ALA A 57 -3.85 -14.37 -6.40
CA ALA A 57 -4.73 -15.37 -5.79
C ALA A 57 -5.54 -14.76 -4.63
N THR A 58 -4.92 -13.99 -3.74
CA THR A 58 -5.64 -13.35 -2.63
C THR A 58 -6.60 -12.26 -3.11
N ALA A 59 -6.22 -11.45 -4.12
CA ALA A 59 -7.10 -10.47 -4.72
C ALA A 59 -8.32 -11.13 -5.41
N GLY A 60 -8.11 -12.26 -6.09
CA GLY A 60 -9.19 -13.04 -6.72
C GLY A 60 -10.18 -13.61 -5.71
N ILE A 61 -9.68 -14.17 -4.59
CA ILE A 61 -10.53 -14.67 -3.50
C ILE A 61 -11.32 -13.52 -2.85
N ALA A 62 -10.69 -12.36 -2.66
CA ALA A 62 -11.36 -11.18 -2.12
C ALA A 62 -12.50 -10.70 -3.04
N GLY A 63 -12.25 -10.60 -4.36
CA GLY A 63 -13.27 -10.22 -5.34
C GLY A 63 -14.42 -11.23 -5.43
N MET A 64 -14.11 -12.53 -5.41
CA MET A 64 -15.14 -13.59 -5.37
C MET A 64 -16.01 -13.45 -4.12
N GLY A 65 -15.42 -13.18 -2.95
CA GLY A 65 -16.15 -13.00 -1.70
C GLY A 65 -17.10 -11.81 -1.71
N GLU A 66 -16.76 -10.74 -2.43
CA GLU A 66 -17.60 -9.55 -2.60
C GLU A 66 -18.79 -9.84 -3.54
N VAL A 67 -18.55 -10.52 -4.66
CA VAL A 67 -19.61 -10.86 -5.62
C VAL A 67 -20.58 -11.90 -5.04
N ALA A 68 -20.05 -12.96 -4.42
CA ALA A 68 -20.85 -14.07 -3.89
C ALA A 68 -21.55 -13.74 -2.56
N GLY A 69 -21.12 -12.67 -1.87
CA GLY A 69 -21.66 -12.27 -0.58
C GLY A 69 -22.61 -11.07 -0.71
N PRO A 70 -22.16 -9.84 -0.42
CA PRO A 70 -23.03 -8.66 -0.35
C PRO A 70 -23.77 -8.32 -1.65
N ILE A 71 -23.12 -8.49 -2.80
CA ILE A 71 -23.69 -8.08 -4.10
C ILE A 71 -24.72 -9.12 -4.57
N GLY A 72 -24.42 -10.42 -4.42
CA GLY A 72 -25.31 -11.52 -4.79
C GLY A 72 -25.65 -11.62 -6.28
N GLN A 73 -25.06 -10.75 -7.11
CA GLN A 73 -25.36 -10.58 -8.54
C GLN A 73 -24.08 -10.15 -9.27
N LEU A 74 -23.94 -10.56 -10.54
CA LEU A 74 -22.84 -10.12 -11.38
C LEU A 74 -23.14 -8.73 -11.93
N LEU A 75 -22.63 -7.69 -11.26
CA LEU A 75 -22.69 -6.31 -11.75
C LEU A 75 -21.51 -6.03 -12.71
N PRO A 76 -21.70 -5.17 -13.73
CA PRO A 76 -20.61 -4.73 -14.61
C PRO A 76 -19.47 -4.01 -13.87
N SER A 77 -19.78 -3.41 -12.72
CA SER A 77 -18.81 -2.78 -11.83
C SER A 77 -18.85 -3.47 -10.48
N VAL A 78 -17.84 -4.30 -10.22
CA VAL A 78 -17.68 -5.03 -8.95
C VAL A 78 -16.84 -4.22 -7.94
N SER A 79 -16.03 -3.28 -8.42
CA SER A 79 -15.13 -2.49 -7.58
C SER A 79 -15.31 -1.00 -7.85
N PRO A 80 -15.99 -0.25 -6.96
CA PRO A 80 -16.11 1.21 -7.05
C PRO A 80 -14.79 1.96 -6.84
N GLY A 81 -13.69 1.24 -6.53
CA GLY A 81 -12.40 1.84 -6.16
C GLY A 81 -11.68 1.13 -5.01
N TYR A 82 -12.03 -0.11 -4.68
CA TYR A 82 -11.42 -0.83 -3.55
C TYR A 82 -9.89 -0.95 -3.66
N GLY A 83 -9.33 -0.99 -4.88
CA GLY A 83 -7.89 -0.99 -5.11
C GLY A 83 -7.21 0.31 -4.65
N PHE A 84 -7.80 1.48 -4.92
CA PHE A 84 -7.27 2.76 -4.47
C PHE A 84 -7.34 2.89 -2.95
N ALA A 85 -8.45 2.46 -2.35
CA ALA A 85 -8.57 2.40 -0.89
C ALA A 85 -7.54 1.44 -0.26
N ALA A 86 -7.27 0.30 -0.90
CA ALA A 86 -6.29 -0.67 -0.42
C ALA A 86 -4.85 -0.13 -0.41
N ILE A 87 -4.47 0.74 -1.36
CA ILE A 87 -3.17 1.41 -1.35
C ILE A 87 -3.01 2.23 -0.06
N ILE A 88 -4.03 3.01 0.29
CA ILE A 88 -4.03 3.83 1.52
C ILE A 88 -3.85 2.94 2.75
N VAL A 89 -4.65 1.88 2.85
CA VAL A 89 -4.58 0.90 3.95
C VAL A 89 -3.18 0.28 4.07
N ALA A 90 -2.54 -0.05 2.94
CA ALA A 90 -1.20 -0.62 2.93
C ALA A 90 -0.14 0.33 3.51
N PHE A 91 -0.24 1.62 3.18
CA PHE A 91 0.65 2.65 3.71
C PHE A 91 0.39 2.95 5.19
N VAL A 92 -0.88 3.14 5.59
CA VAL A 92 -1.27 3.34 7.00
C VAL A 92 -0.82 2.16 7.86
N GLY A 93 -1.02 0.92 7.36
CA GLY A 93 -0.63 -0.30 8.04
C GLY A 93 0.87 -0.62 7.98
N ARG A 94 1.69 0.24 7.35
CA ARG A 94 3.15 0.07 7.18
C ARG A 94 3.55 -1.30 6.63
N LEU A 95 2.76 -1.85 5.71
CA LEU A 95 2.96 -3.19 5.11
C LEU A 95 3.01 -4.35 6.12
N HIS A 96 2.59 -4.15 7.37
CA HIS A 96 2.53 -5.22 8.37
C HIS A 96 1.11 -5.83 8.42
N PRO A 97 0.94 -7.16 8.43
CA PRO A 97 -0.40 -7.79 8.38
C PRO A 97 -1.36 -7.32 9.48
N ILE A 98 -0.87 -7.16 10.71
CA ILE A 98 -1.66 -6.66 11.84
C ILE A 98 -2.00 -5.17 11.67
N GLY A 99 -1.07 -4.39 11.12
CA GLY A 99 -1.30 -2.97 10.83
C GLY A 99 -2.36 -2.79 9.73
N ILE A 100 -2.33 -3.64 8.72
CA ILE A 100 -3.32 -3.67 7.63
C ILE A 100 -4.71 -3.98 8.16
N LEU A 101 -4.86 -4.90 9.14
CA LEU A 101 -6.15 -5.20 9.76
C LEU A 101 -6.75 -3.98 10.47
N LEU A 102 -5.95 -3.28 11.28
CA LEU A 102 -6.42 -2.08 11.99
C LEU A 102 -6.67 -0.92 11.02
N ALA A 103 -5.80 -0.75 10.03
CA ALA A 103 -5.93 0.28 9.01
C ALA A 103 -7.16 0.05 8.11
N SER A 104 -7.49 -1.20 7.77
CA SER A 104 -8.68 -1.51 6.95
C SER A 104 -9.98 -1.25 7.71
N LEU A 105 -10.01 -1.51 9.03
CA LEU A 105 -11.14 -1.14 9.89
C LEU A 105 -11.32 0.38 9.94
N LEU A 106 -10.23 1.12 10.17
CA LEU A 106 -10.26 2.59 10.14
C LEU A 106 -10.75 3.10 8.77
N MET A 107 -10.20 2.55 7.69
CA MET A 107 -10.56 2.95 6.34
C MET A 107 -12.02 2.64 6.01
N SER A 108 -12.52 1.47 6.43
CA SER A 108 -13.94 1.11 6.27
C SER A 108 -14.84 2.10 7.00
N LEU A 109 -14.48 2.51 8.22
CA LEU A 109 -15.22 3.51 8.99
C LEU A 109 -15.25 4.86 8.27
N LEU A 110 -14.11 5.31 7.74
CA LEU A 110 -14.02 6.56 6.97
C LEU A 110 -14.78 6.49 5.65
N TYR A 111 -14.75 5.34 4.98
CA TYR A 111 -15.42 5.13 3.72
C TYR A 111 -16.95 5.14 3.88
N LEU A 112 -17.49 4.31 4.78
CA LEU A 112 -18.93 4.28 5.07
C LEU A 112 -19.41 5.60 5.68
N GLY A 113 -18.62 6.22 6.56
CA GLY A 113 -18.93 7.53 7.12
C GLY A 113 -18.95 8.63 6.06
N GLY A 114 -18.02 8.60 5.11
CA GLY A 114 -17.98 9.50 3.96
C GLY A 114 -19.17 9.33 3.02
N GLU A 115 -19.53 8.09 2.70
CA GLU A 115 -20.72 7.78 1.88
C GLU A 115 -22.02 8.21 2.59
N ALA A 116 -22.14 7.99 3.90
CA ALA A 116 -23.30 8.44 4.68
C ALA A 116 -23.43 9.97 4.69
N ALA A 117 -22.32 10.69 4.88
CA ALA A 117 -22.30 12.15 4.82
C ALA A 117 -22.63 12.68 3.41
N GLN A 118 -22.12 12.02 2.37
CA GLN A 118 -22.41 12.35 0.98
C GLN A 118 -23.89 12.17 0.65
N MET A 119 -24.50 11.06 1.07
CA MET A 119 -25.93 10.81 0.87
C MET A 119 -26.80 11.81 1.63
N GLY A 120 -26.44 12.14 2.87
CA GLY A 120 -27.18 13.12 3.69
C GLY A 120 -27.13 14.54 3.13
N LEU A 121 -26.01 14.93 2.53
CA LEU A 121 -25.79 16.28 1.97
C LEU A 121 -26.03 16.36 0.44
N GLN A 122 -26.48 15.27 -0.19
CA GLN A 122 -26.70 15.15 -1.64
C GLN A 122 -25.48 15.57 -2.48
N LEU A 123 -24.28 15.24 -2.01
CA LEU A 123 -23.03 15.57 -2.69
C LEU A 123 -22.71 14.59 -3.82
N PRO A 124 -22.01 15.04 -4.90
CA PRO A 124 -21.59 14.14 -5.97
C PRO A 124 -20.65 13.03 -5.50
N SER A 125 -20.74 11.84 -6.13
CA SER A 125 -19.94 10.63 -5.85
C SER A 125 -18.41 10.87 -5.88
N ALA A 126 -17.97 11.86 -6.67
CA ALA A 126 -16.58 12.26 -6.77
C ALA A 126 -15.96 12.72 -5.44
N MET A 127 -16.77 13.17 -4.47
CA MET A 127 -16.27 13.63 -3.18
C MET A 127 -15.55 12.53 -2.39
N THR A 128 -16.06 11.29 -2.44
CA THR A 128 -15.45 10.15 -1.73
C THR A 128 -14.03 9.88 -2.25
N GLY A 129 -13.83 9.94 -3.57
CA GLY A 129 -12.50 9.80 -4.19
C GLY A 129 -11.56 10.95 -3.82
N LEU A 130 -12.10 12.18 -3.70
CA LEU A 130 -11.33 13.35 -3.28
C LEU A 130 -10.84 13.21 -1.83
N PHE A 131 -11.70 12.72 -0.92
CA PHE A 131 -11.31 12.40 0.46
C PHE A 131 -10.23 11.32 0.52
N GLN A 132 -10.35 10.24 -0.27
CA GLN A 132 -9.32 9.20 -0.34
C GLN A 132 -7.97 9.77 -0.81
N GLY A 133 -7.98 10.58 -1.87
CA GLY A 133 -6.78 11.23 -2.40
C GLY A 133 -6.14 12.19 -1.40
N MET A 134 -6.93 13.03 -0.74
CA MET A 134 -6.45 13.95 0.29
C MET A 134 -5.84 13.20 1.47
N LEU A 135 -6.49 12.13 1.95
CA LEU A 135 -5.97 11.30 3.04
C LEU A 135 -4.61 10.71 2.67
N LEU A 136 -4.50 10.09 1.49
CA LEU A 136 -3.23 9.55 1.00
C LEU A 136 -2.16 10.63 0.88
N PHE A 137 -2.51 11.80 0.33
CA PHE A 137 -1.60 12.92 0.15
C PHE A 137 -1.06 13.45 1.48
N PHE A 138 -1.93 13.71 2.46
CA PHE A 138 -1.51 14.16 3.78
C PHE A 138 -0.71 13.11 4.54
N LEU A 139 -1.06 11.82 4.38
CA LEU A 139 -0.33 10.72 4.99
C LEU A 139 1.09 10.62 4.42
N LEU A 140 1.23 10.59 3.09
CA LEU A 140 2.54 10.56 2.44
C LEU A 140 3.35 11.83 2.73
N GLY A 141 2.71 12.99 2.70
CA GLY A 141 3.34 14.25 3.07
C GLY A 141 3.90 14.21 4.50
N SER A 142 3.09 13.76 5.46
CA SER A 142 3.52 13.59 6.85
C SER A 142 4.66 12.57 6.98
N ASP A 143 4.59 11.45 6.27
CA ASP A 143 5.65 10.42 6.29
C ASP A 143 6.98 10.96 5.76
N VAL A 144 6.96 11.83 4.73
CA VAL A 144 8.15 12.52 4.24
C VAL A 144 8.72 13.46 5.31
N PHE A 145 7.89 14.27 5.96
CA PHE A 145 8.36 15.19 7.01
C PHE A 145 8.91 14.48 8.24
N ILE A 146 8.41 13.27 8.55
CA ILE A 146 8.90 12.45 9.67
C ILE A 146 10.25 11.81 9.34
N ASN A 147 10.40 11.24 8.14
CA ASN A 147 11.60 10.51 7.75
C ASN A 147 12.73 11.41 7.21
N TYR A 148 12.40 12.57 6.62
CA TYR A 148 13.35 13.48 5.99
C TYR A 148 13.34 14.85 6.67
N ARG A 149 14.48 15.23 7.24
CA ARG A 149 14.69 16.62 7.70
C ARG A 149 15.01 17.50 6.50
N VAL A 150 14.18 18.54 6.29
CA VAL A 150 14.42 19.56 5.26
C VAL A 150 15.73 20.28 5.56
N ARG A 151 16.79 19.98 4.81
CA ARG A 151 18.08 20.68 4.88
C ARG A 151 18.20 21.60 3.68
N VAL A 152 18.09 22.91 3.92
CA VAL A 152 18.35 23.92 2.88
C VAL A 152 19.86 23.95 2.62
N VAL A 153 20.30 23.33 1.52
CA VAL A 153 21.70 23.39 1.08
C VAL A 153 21.89 24.68 0.30
N ARG A 154 22.71 25.61 0.81
CA ARG A 154 23.12 26.79 0.06
C ARG A 154 24.09 26.35 -1.05
N PRO A 155 23.90 26.77 -2.32
CA PRO A 155 24.84 26.43 -3.38
C PRO A 155 26.23 26.98 -3.04
N PRO A 156 27.30 26.21 -3.26
CA PRO A 156 28.66 26.69 -3.02
C PRO A 156 28.92 27.88 -3.93
N LYS A 157 29.45 28.97 -3.35
CA LYS A 157 29.95 30.09 -4.15
C LYS A 157 31.09 29.56 -5.02
N VAL A 158 30.88 29.50 -6.33
CA VAL A 158 31.96 29.29 -7.30
C VAL A 158 32.91 30.47 -7.16
N GLN A 159 33.97 30.32 -6.37
CA GLN A 159 35.11 31.22 -6.45
C GLN A 159 35.74 30.95 -7.80
N VAL A 160 35.41 31.78 -8.79
CA VAL A 160 36.18 31.91 -10.01
C VAL A 160 37.56 32.42 -9.56
N GLN A 161 38.46 31.47 -9.28
CA GLN A 161 39.88 31.77 -9.11
C GLN A 161 40.31 32.47 -10.38
N LEU A 162 40.68 33.73 -10.21
CA LEU A 162 41.27 34.59 -11.22
C LEU A 162 42.55 33.90 -11.73
N ALA A 163 42.40 33.09 -12.79
CA ALA A 163 43.49 32.68 -13.68
C ALA A 163 43.92 33.85 -14.60
N GLN A 164 43.81 35.08 -14.11
CA GLN A 164 44.23 36.32 -14.76
C GLN A 164 45.07 37.13 -13.77
N ALA A 165 46.20 36.55 -13.37
CA ALA A 165 47.36 37.29 -12.87
C ALA A 165 48.64 36.53 -13.25
N THR A 166 48.67 36.02 -14.48
CA THR A 166 49.90 36.03 -15.27
C THR A 166 50.14 37.48 -15.67
N ALA A 167 51.03 38.15 -14.94
CA ALA A 167 51.75 39.35 -15.35
C ALA A 167 53.19 39.21 -14.87
#